data_AF-A0A2K8PB30-F1
#
_entry.id   AF-A0A2K8PB30-F1
#
_cell.length_a   1.000
_cell.length_b   1.000
_cell.length_c   1.000
_cell.angle_alpha   90.00
_cell.angle_beta   90.00
_cell.angle_gamma   90.00
#
_symmetry.space_group_name_H-M   'P 1'
#
loop_
_entity.id
_entity.type
_entity.pdbx_description
1 polymer ?
#
loop_
_entity_poly.entity_id
_entity_poly.type
_entity_poly.pdbx_seq_one_letter_code
_entity_poly.pdbx_strand_id
1 'polypeptide(L)'
;MSSCCTPDGSCGTGTTTVTAVVDSTATAYRVSGMSCGHCRTAITASVGALPGVLSVDVDVDGGLVTVTTAGDPDDAAIGAAVDDAGYELTGRA
;
A
#
# COMPACT_ATOMS: atom_id res chain seq x y z
N MET A 1 36.16 -32.41 23.35
CA MET A 1 36.09 -32.22 21.89
C MET A 1 34.66 -31.86 21.42
N SER A 2 33.80 -31.08 22.07
CA SER A 2 33.80 -29.84 22.88
C SER A 2 34.04 -28.54 22.12
N SER A 3 32.93 -27.82 21.90
CA SER A 3 32.79 -26.37 22.10
C SER A 3 32.80 -25.47 20.84
N CYS A 4 31.65 -25.41 20.15
CA CYS A 4 31.30 -24.31 19.23
C CYS A 4 30.26 -23.34 19.83
N CYS A 5 30.05 -23.35 21.15
CA CYS A 5 29.02 -22.56 21.82
C CYS A 5 29.66 -21.54 22.78
N THR A 6 29.42 -20.25 22.53
CA THR A 6 29.86 -19.15 23.42
C THR A 6 29.12 -19.25 24.77
N PRO A 7 29.71 -18.84 25.91
CA PRO A 7 29.14 -19.00 27.26
C PRO A 7 27.74 -18.40 27.49
N ASP A 8 27.26 -17.56 26.57
CA ASP A 8 25.94 -16.89 26.62
C ASP A 8 24.82 -17.70 25.92
N GLY A 9 25.11 -18.91 25.39
CA GLY A 9 24.09 -19.81 24.85
C GLY A 9 23.50 -19.43 23.48
N SER A 10 24.09 -18.45 22.78
CA SER A 10 23.59 -18.01 21.48
C SER A 10 24.29 -18.73 20.31
N CYS A 11 23.61 -19.73 19.74
CA CYS A 11 23.83 -20.20 18.35
C CYS A 11 22.84 -19.47 17.42
N GLY A 12 23.06 -18.17 17.22
CA GLY A 12 22.30 -17.40 16.26
C GLY A 12 23.02 -17.38 14.92
N THR A 13 22.63 -18.24 13.99
CA THR A 13 22.81 -17.91 12.56
C THR A 13 21.87 -16.75 12.30
N GLY A 14 22.34 -15.54 12.54
CA GLY A 14 21.64 -14.32 12.16
C GLY A 14 21.42 -14.39 10.67
N THR A 15 20.20 -14.73 10.29
CA THR A 15 19.61 -14.47 8.98
C THR A 15 19.99 -13.04 8.61
N THR A 16 21.05 -12.85 7.83
CA THR A 16 21.33 -11.56 7.18
C THR A 16 20.38 -11.41 6.01
N THR A 17 19.09 -11.38 6.32
CA THR A 17 18.01 -10.70 5.62
C THR A 17 16.87 -10.60 6.63
N VAL A 18 17.12 -9.96 7.78
CA VAL A 18 16.02 -9.35 8.51
C VAL A 18 15.72 -8.04 7.79
N THR A 19 14.98 -8.16 6.69
CA THR A 19 14.07 -7.10 6.28
C THR A 19 12.69 -7.56 6.73
N ALA A 20 12.50 -7.64 8.04
CA ALA A 20 11.17 -7.58 8.60
C ALA A 20 10.69 -6.13 8.43
N VAL A 21 10.29 -5.79 7.21
CA VAL A 21 9.22 -4.84 6.99
C VAL A 21 8.19 -5.60 6.18
N VAL A 22 6.95 -5.56 6.62
CA VAL A 22 5.81 -6.04 5.84
C VAL A 22 5.97 -5.54 4.39
N ASP A 23 5.93 -6.45 3.41
CA ASP A 23 6.05 -6.14 1.97
C ASP A 23 4.76 -5.47 1.49
N SER A 24 4.48 -4.31 2.06
CA SER A 24 3.28 -3.54 1.80
C SER A 24 3.70 -2.13 1.42
N THR A 25 3.56 -1.80 0.13
CA THR A 25 3.91 -0.50 -0.42
C THR A 25 2.69 0.41 -0.34
N ALA A 26 2.80 1.50 0.42
CA ALA A 26 1.78 2.55 0.44
C ALA A 26 2.14 3.61 -0.60
N THR A 27 1.27 3.80 -1.58
CA THR A 27 1.41 4.85 -2.61
C THR A 27 0.26 5.84 -2.50
N ALA A 28 0.59 7.12 -2.41
CA ALA A 28 -0.37 8.20 -2.42
C ALA A 28 -0.60 8.71 -3.85
N TYR A 29 -1.86 8.92 -4.19
CA TYR A 29 -2.33 9.41 -5.48
C TYR A 29 -3.17 10.65 -5.29
N ARG A 30 -2.98 11.67 -6.13
CA ARG A 30 -3.89 12.83 -6.17
C ARG A 30 -5.06 12.52 -7.09
N VAL A 31 -6.27 12.82 -6.63
CA VAL A 31 -7.49 12.64 -7.42
C VAL A 31 -8.21 13.98 -7.55
N SER A 32 -8.55 14.34 -8.78
CA SER A 32 -9.34 15.51 -9.10
C SER A 32 -10.83 15.14 -9.14
N GLY A 33 -11.70 16.04 -8.68
CA GLY A 33 -13.16 15.84 -8.70
C GLY A 33 -13.77 15.22 -7.44
N MET A 34 -12.99 15.04 -6.36
CA MET A 34 -13.54 14.67 -5.03
C MET A 34 -14.31 15.84 -4.41
N SER A 35 -15.54 16.09 -4.86
CA SER A 35 -16.35 17.24 -4.40
C SER A 35 -17.53 16.84 -3.51
N CYS A 36 -17.74 15.54 -3.25
CA CYS A 36 -18.92 15.05 -2.52
C CYS A 36 -18.53 14.04 -1.43
N GLY A 37 -19.15 14.12 -0.25
CA GLY A 37 -18.85 13.23 0.88
C GLY A 37 -19.06 11.72 0.63
N HIS A 38 -19.71 11.34 -0.48
CA HIS A 38 -19.89 9.95 -0.90
C HIS A 38 -18.75 9.42 -1.78
N CYS A 39 -17.82 10.27 -2.23
CA CYS A 39 -16.72 9.88 -3.12
C CYS A 39 -15.78 8.88 -2.45
N ARG A 40 -15.48 9.05 -1.17
CA ARG A 40 -14.59 8.16 -0.40
C ARG A 40 -15.03 6.70 -0.50
N THR A 41 -16.28 6.40 -0.19
CA THR A 41 -16.76 5.02 -0.16
C THR A 41 -16.75 4.39 -1.55
N ALA A 42 -17.14 5.14 -2.59
CA ALA A 42 -17.11 4.66 -3.97
C ALA A 42 -15.67 4.34 -4.42
N ILE A 43 -14.72 5.26 -4.20
CA ILE A 43 -13.31 5.08 -4.59
C ILE A 43 -12.68 3.93 -3.79
N THR A 44 -12.87 3.88 -2.48
CA THR A 44 -12.37 2.79 -1.63
C THR A 44 -12.91 1.43 -2.07
N ALA A 45 -14.18 1.34 -2.46
CA ALA A 45 -14.77 0.09 -2.95
C ALA A 45 -14.18 -0.34 -4.31
N SER A 46 -14.06 0.59 -5.26
CA SER A 46 -13.51 0.29 -6.59
C SER A 46 -12.02 -0.06 -6.54
N VAL A 47 -11.21 0.74 -5.84
CA VAL A 47 -9.76 0.52 -5.72
C VAL A 47 -9.46 -0.68 -4.80
N GLY A 48 -10.23 -0.86 -3.73
CA GLY A 48 -10.09 -2.01 -2.83
C GLY A 48 -10.49 -3.35 -3.44
N ALA A 49 -11.27 -3.35 -4.53
CA ALA A 49 -11.59 -4.54 -5.29
C ALA A 49 -10.44 -5.00 -6.22
N LEU A 50 -9.40 -4.19 -6.39
CA LEU A 50 -8.26 -4.55 -7.23
C LEU A 50 -7.41 -5.66 -6.59
N PRO A 51 -6.94 -6.64 -7.40
CA PRO A 51 -6.08 -7.69 -6.90
C PRO A 51 -4.75 -7.10 -6.42
N GLY A 52 -4.35 -7.44 -5.20
CA GLY A 52 -3.09 -6.99 -4.59
C GLY A 52 -3.23 -5.76 -3.70
N VAL A 53 -4.40 -5.11 -3.64
CA VAL A 53 -4.69 -4.04 -2.69
C VAL A 53 -5.00 -4.63 -1.31
N LEU A 54 -4.25 -4.18 -0.31
CA LEU A 54 -4.39 -4.54 1.09
C LEU A 54 -5.28 -3.54 1.84
N SER A 55 -5.12 -2.25 1.55
CA SER A 55 -5.86 -1.18 2.21
C SER A 55 -5.94 0.04 1.34
N VAL A 56 -7.02 0.81 1.46
CA VAL A 56 -7.22 2.07 0.75
C VAL A 56 -7.70 3.12 1.74
N ASP A 57 -6.94 4.20 1.87
CA ASP A 57 -7.33 5.37 2.64
C ASP A 57 -7.56 6.55 1.70
N VAL A 58 -8.68 7.25 1.88
CA VAL A 58 -9.08 8.37 1.02
C VAL A 58 -9.23 9.60 1.90
N ASP A 59 -8.36 10.57 1.67
CA ASP A 59 -8.34 11.86 2.31
C ASP A 59 -9.04 12.89 1.39
N VAL A 60 -10.31 13.16 1.69
CA VAL A 60 -11.14 14.08 0.90
C VAL A 60 -10.76 15.53 1.18
N ASP A 61 -10.32 15.84 2.40
CA ASP A 61 -9.88 17.18 2.80
C ASP A 61 -8.60 17.61 2.06
N GLY A 62 -7.64 16.69 1.89
CA GLY A 62 -6.37 16.93 1.19
C GLY A 62 -6.34 16.47 -0.27
N GLY A 63 -7.40 15.82 -0.76
CA GLY A 63 -7.50 15.37 -2.15
C GLY A 63 -6.57 14.19 -2.50
N LEU A 64 -6.28 13.33 -1.53
CA LEU A 64 -5.29 12.26 -1.63
C LEU A 64 -5.90 10.88 -1.41
N VAL A 65 -5.44 9.88 -2.17
CA VAL A 65 -5.83 8.48 -2.04
C VAL A 65 -4.58 7.66 -1.79
N THR A 66 -4.45 7.10 -0.60
CA THR A 66 -3.33 6.24 -0.22
C THR A 66 -3.73 4.78 -0.40
N VAL A 67 -3.09 4.11 -1.35
CA VAL A 67 -3.33 2.69 -1.65
C VAL A 67 -2.15 1.90 -1.10
N THR A 68 -2.44 0.92 -0.24
CA THR A 68 -1.47 -0.02 0.29
C THR A 68 -1.59 -1.34 -0.47
N THR A 69 -0.53 -1.78 -1.13
CA THR A 69 -0.50 -3.04 -1.90
C THR A 69 0.52 -4.01 -1.35
N ALA A 70 0.28 -5.31 -1.48
CA ALA A 70 1.28 -6.34 -1.20
C ALA A 70 2.27 -6.41 -2.38
N GLY A 71 3.31 -5.58 -2.36
CA GLY A 71 4.27 -5.41 -3.46
C GLY A 71 4.11 -4.11 -4.25
N ASP A 72 4.55 -4.12 -5.52
CA ASP A 72 4.58 -2.94 -6.38
C ASP A 72 3.16 -2.57 -6.86
N PRO A 73 2.70 -1.32 -6.64
CA PRO A 73 1.36 -0.92 -7.04
C PRO A 73 1.26 -0.68 -8.54
N ASP A 74 0.23 -1.24 -9.16
CA ASP A 74 -0.05 -1.04 -10.58
C ASP A 74 -0.83 0.28 -10.78
N ASP A 75 -0.09 1.36 -11.07
CA ASP A 75 -0.64 2.70 -11.30
C ASP A 75 -1.70 2.74 -12.40
N ALA A 76 -1.53 1.91 -13.44
CA ALA A 76 -2.45 1.87 -14.56
C ALA A 76 -3.77 1.24 -14.15
N ALA A 77 -3.73 0.14 -13.38
CA ALA A 77 -4.93 -0.49 -12.82
C ALA A 77 -5.64 0.42 -11.81
N ILE A 78 -4.90 1.09 -10.93
CA ILE A 78 -5.45 2.04 -9.95
C ILE A 78 -6.08 3.24 -10.68
N GLY A 79 -5.40 3.81 -11.67
CA GLY A 79 -5.93 4.89 -12.49
C GLY A 79 -7.21 4.49 -13.20
N ALA A 80 -7.25 3.32 -13.84
CA ALA A 80 -8.43 2.81 -14.52
C ALA A 80 -9.61 2.58 -13.56
N ALA A 81 -9.38 2.07 -12.35
CA ALA A 81 -10.43 1.89 -11.35
C ALA A 81 -10.98 3.22 -10.82
N VAL A 82 -10.13 4.24 -10.72
CA VAL A 82 -10.53 5.61 -10.34
C VAL A 82 -11.32 6.27 -11.48
N ASP A 83 -10.92 6.06 -12.73
CA ASP A 83 -11.60 6.55 -13.94
C ASP A 83 -12.99 5.90 -14.12
N ASP A 84 -13.10 4.58 -13.92
CA ASP A 84 -14.38 3.83 -13.93
C ASP A 84 -15.32 4.29 -12.81
N ALA A 85 -14.76 4.70 -11.66
CA ALA A 85 -15.52 5.32 -10.58
C ALA A 85 -15.96 6.76 -10.89
N GLY A 86 -15.51 7.35 -12.01
CA GLY A 86 -15.87 8.69 -12.47
C GLY A 86 -14.97 9.81 -11.91
N TYR A 87 -13.74 9.49 -11.51
CA TYR A 87 -12.77 10.45 -10.99
C TYR A 87 -11.48 10.41 -11.81
N GLU A 88 -10.72 11.50 -11.79
CA GLU A 88 -9.47 11.57 -12.55
C GLU A 88 -8.25 11.49 -11.61
N LEU A 89 -7.40 10.49 -11.82
CA LEU A 89 -6.13 10.38 -11.11
C LEU A 89 -5.10 11.32 -11.76
N THR A 90 -4.67 12.34 -11.02
CA THR A 90 -3.76 13.39 -11.54
C THR A 90 -2.27 13.08 -11.36
N GLY A 91 -1.94 12.05 -10.59
CA GLY A 91 -0.58 11.52 -10.47
C GLY A 91 -0.26 11.00 -9.06
N ARG A 92 0.94 10.43 -8.90
CA ARG A 92 1.50 10.09 -7.57
C ARG A 92 1.85 11.39 -6.82
N ALA A 93 1.52 11.43 -5.54
CA ALA A 93 1.72 12.57 -4.65
C ALA A 93 3.09 12.58 -3.98
#